data_AF-A0A7S1LUF7-F1
#
_entry.id   AF-A0A7S1LUF7-F1
#
_cell.length_a   1.000
_cell.length_b   1.000
_cell.length_c   1.000
_cell.angle_alpha   90.00
_cell.angle_beta   90.00
_cell.angle_gamma   90.00
#
_symmetry.space_group_name_H-M   'P 1'
#
loop_
_entity.id
_entity.type
_entity.pdbx_description
1 polymer ?
#
loop_
_entity_poly.entity_id
_entity_poly.type
_entity_poly.pdbx_seq_one_letter_code
_entity_poly.pdbx_strand_id
1 'polypeptide(L)'
;TVRQKRMALDLVLIMLQNCGPVFRSSDHFIAVLQKLLCISLVKNSVSSIPKIFSLSLQIFVMLITNFKEHLRTEIGVFIEQIFLRILESGNSTYHHKYRVLQVFYKLCTDASTALELFLNFDCDVDEKNIFERMIDCLSKIAQGKYTSVEHANIIQPHQEQELKILALQALVTLMGSIVDWARRMTEDNRTSKILDGHVQESRPDAESDGEEDTPSEPAS
;
A
#
# COMPACT_ATOMS: atom_id res chain seq x y z
N THR A 1 15.06 23.53 -16.94
CA THR A 1 16.24 22.67 -17.23
C THR A 1 16.17 21.37 -16.43
N VAL A 2 16.90 20.31 -16.83
CA VAL A 2 16.95 19.01 -16.11
C VAL A 2 17.36 19.17 -14.64
N ARG A 3 18.32 20.06 -14.37
CA ARG A 3 18.79 20.38 -13.02
C ARG A 3 17.67 20.94 -12.14
N GLN A 4 16.88 21.87 -12.66
CA GLN A 4 15.73 22.45 -11.92
C GLN A 4 14.68 21.37 -11.61
N LYS A 5 14.35 20.52 -12.59
CA LYS A 5 13.39 19.41 -12.38
C LYS A 5 13.85 18.47 -11.26
N ARG A 6 15.13 18.11 -11.25
CA ARG A 6 15.71 17.27 -10.20
C ARG A 6 15.56 17.90 -8.82
N MET A 7 15.99 19.17 -8.68
CA MET A 7 15.91 19.88 -7.40
C MET A 7 14.46 20.01 -6.91
N ALA A 8 13.52 20.27 -7.81
CA ALA A 8 12.10 20.34 -7.45
C ALA A 8 11.58 18.99 -6.91
N LEU A 9 11.92 17.88 -7.58
CA LEU A 9 11.54 16.54 -7.10
C LEU A 9 12.21 16.18 -5.77
N ASP A 10 13.48 16.53 -5.59
CA ASP A 10 14.19 16.33 -4.31
C ASP A 10 13.49 17.09 -3.17
N LEU A 11 13.10 18.34 -3.40
CA LEU A 11 12.37 19.14 -2.41
C LEU A 11 11.00 18.55 -2.07
N VAL A 12 10.25 18.09 -3.09
CA VAL A 12 8.96 17.42 -2.87
C VAL A 12 9.15 16.15 -2.04
N LEU A 13 10.17 15.35 -2.36
CA LEU A 13 10.47 14.12 -1.61
C LEU A 13 10.77 14.41 -0.14
N ILE A 14 11.65 15.39 0.13
CA ILE A 14 11.98 15.81 1.50
C ILE A 14 10.74 16.30 2.24
N MET A 15 9.89 17.08 1.57
CA MET A 15 8.67 17.61 2.18
C MET A 15 7.70 16.49 2.56
N LEU A 16 7.47 15.52 1.66
CA LEU A 16 6.60 14.37 1.94
C LEU A 16 7.16 13.46 3.04
N GLN A 17 8.48 13.31 3.13
CA GLN A 17 9.14 12.54 4.18
C GLN A 17 8.96 13.16 5.57
N ASN A 18 8.98 14.48 5.65
CA ASN A 18 8.98 15.21 6.92
C ASN A 18 7.61 15.80 7.29
N CYS A 19 6.58 15.63 6.45
CA CYS A 19 5.26 16.15 6.75
C CYS A 19 4.63 15.40 7.94
N GLY A 20 4.20 16.17 8.95
CA GLY A 20 3.51 15.64 10.14
C GLY A 20 2.04 15.29 9.86
N PRO A 21 1.37 14.61 10.81
CA PRO A 21 0.01 14.07 10.63
C PRO A 21 -1.05 15.14 10.29
N VAL A 22 -0.92 16.34 10.87
CA VAL A 22 -1.81 17.48 10.58
C VAL A 22 -1.75 17.86 9.11
N PHE A 23 -0.54 17.88 8.54
CA PHE A 23 -0.34 18.23 7.14
C PHE A 23 -0.84 17.12 6.21
N ARG A 24 -0.66 15.85 6.62
CA ARG A 24 -1.13 14.68 5.85
C ARG A 24 -2.65 14.62 5.73
N SER A 25 -3.35 15.09 6.75
CA SER A 25 -4.83 15.07 6.82
C SER A 25 -5.48 16.34 6.26
N SER A 26 -4.70 17.26 5.67
CA SER A 26 -5.24 18.51 5.14
C SER A 26 -5.85 18.30 3.75
N ASP A 27 -7.16 18.57 3.60
CA ASP A 27 -7.87 18.45 2.32
C ASP A 27 -7.23 19.28 1.21
N HIS A 28 -6.76 20.49 1.54
CA HIS A 28 -6.07 21.35 0.57
C HIS A 28 -4.77 20.72 0.09
N PHE A 29 -4.02 20.10 1.00
CA PHE A 29 -2.78 19.42 0.63
C PHE A 29 -3.06 18.16 -0.18
N ILE A 30 -4.01 17.34 0.23
CA ILE A 30 -4.46 16.15 -0.49
C ILE A 30 -4.90 16.52 -1.93
N ALA A 31 -5.68 17.58 -2.09
CA ALA A 31 -6.10 18.06 -3.41
C ALA A 31 -4.92 18.46 -4.30
N VAL A 32 -3.87 19.05 -3.73
CA VAL A 32 -2.61 19.35 -4.46
C VAL A 32 -1.90 18.07 -4.88
N LEU A 33 -1.86 17.04 -4.03
CA LEU A 33 -1.27 15.75 -4.38
C LEU A 33 -1.99 15.11 -5.57
N GLN A 34 -3.32 15.00 -5.48
CA GLN A 34 -4.18 14.42 -6.51
C GLN A 34 -4.09 15.20 -7.83
N LYS A 35 -4.32 16.51 -7.79
CA LYS A 35 -4.53 17.33 -9.00
C LYS A 35 -3.26 17.87 -9.63
N LEU A 36 -2.13 17.87 -8.91
CA LEU A 36 -0.88 18.43 -9.43
C LEU A 36 0.26 17.43 -9.38
N LEU A 37 0.57 16.88 -8.20
CA LEU A 37 1.77 16.07 -8.03
C LEU A 37 1.68 14.75 -8.81
N CYS A 38 0.58 14.00 -8.65
CA CYS A 38 0.38 12.73 -9.33
C CYS A 38 0.41 12.89 -10.86
N ILE A 39 -0.25 13.92 -11.40
CA ILE A 39 -0.20 14.22 -12.84
C ILE A 39 1.23 14.54 -13.31
N SER A 40 1.99 15.30 -12.52
CA SER A 40 3.39 15.61 -12.82
C SER A 40 4.28 14.36 -12.81
N LEU A 41 4.08 13.48 -11.83
CA LEU A 41 4.82 12.22 -11.67
C LEU A 41 4.52 11.25 -12.83
N VAL A 42 3.27 11.17 -13.31
CA VAL A 42 2.93 10.39 -14.51
C VAL A 42 3.69 10.89 -15.73
N LYS A 43 3.78 12.21 -15.92
CA LYS A 43 4.57 12.80 -17.02
C LYS A 43 6.07 12.57 -16.88
N ASN A 44 6.59 12.50 -15.65
CA ASN A 44 8.01 12.31 -15.38
C ASN A 44 8.46 10.85 -15.41
N SER A 45 7.53 9.90 -15.28
CA SER A 45 7.83 8.46 -15.25
C SER A 45 8.11 7.85 -16.63
N VAL A 46 7.91 8.62 -17.71
CA VAL A 46 8.39 8.32 -19.07
C VAL A 46 9.70 9.04 -19.42
N SER A 47 10.35 9.71 -18.45
CA SER A 47 11.60 10.43 -18.67
C SER A 47 12.74 9.46 -19.02
N SER A 48 13.48 9.77 -20.08
CA SER A 48 14.70 9.03 -20.47
C SER A 48 15.87 9.21 -19.49
N ILE A 49 15.75 10.10 -18.50
CA ILE A 49 16.79 10.40 -17.51
C ILE A 49 16.59 9.51 -16.27
N PRO A 50 17.45 8.50 -16.03
CA PRO A 50 17.23 7.50 -14.97
C PRO A 50 17.08 8.09 -13.56
N LYS A 51 17.77 9.20 -13.28
CA LYS A 51 17.68 9.89 -11.98
C LYS A 51 16.31 10.53 -11.74
N ILE A 52 15.70 11.13 -12.77
CA ILE A 52 14.35 11.72 -12.67
C ILE A 52 13.31 10.62 -12.47
N PHE A 53 13.43 9.53 -13.22
CA PHE A 53 12.59 8.35 -13.05
C PHE A 53 12.69 7.79 -11.63
N SER A 54 13.91 7.60 -11.12
CA SER A 54 14.14 7.06 -9.77
C SER A 54 13.55 7.95 -8.68
N LEU A 55 13.71 9.28 -8.80
CA LEU A 55 13.08 10.22 -7.86
C LEU A 55 11.55 10.18 -7.93
N SER A 56 11.00 10.06 -9.14
CA SER A 56 9.55 9.97 -9.32
C SER A 56 8.99 8.70 -8.65
N LEU A 57 9.68 7.56 -8.77
CA LEU A 57 9.31 6.33 -8.07
C LEU A 57 9.45 6.44 -6.55
N GLN A 58 10.50 7.09 -6.04
CA GLN A 58 10.65 7.29 -4.59
C GLN A 58 9.53 8.15 -4.01
N ILE A 59 9.15 9.22 -4.72
CA ILE A 59 8.00 10.04 -4.35
C ILE A 59 6.73 9.19 -4.37
N PHE A 60 6.53 8.35 -5.39
CA PHE A 60 5.36 7.47 -5.44
C PHE A 60 5.30 6.49 -4.26
N VAL A 61 6.42 5.86 -3.89
CA VAL A 61 6.49 5.00 -2.69
C VAL A 61 6.11 5.79 -1.43
N MET A 62 6.54 7.05 -1.32
CA MET A 62 6.17 7.93 -0.22
C MET A 62 4.66 8.24 -0.21
N LEU A 63 4.06 8.43 -1.40
CA LEU A 63 2.63 8.67 -1.55
C LEU A 63 1.81 7.45 -1.13
N ILE A 64 2.17 6.24 -1.57
CA ILE A 64 1.49 5.03 -1.10
C ILE A 64 1.63 4.88 0.41
N THR A 65 2.85 5.01 0.93
CA THR A 65 3.13 4.73 2.34
C THR A 65 2.35 5.65 3.29
N ASN A 66 2.10 6.89 2.90
CA ASN A 66 1.57 7.91 3.83
C ASN A 66 0.21 8.50 3.41
N PHE A 67 -0.26 8.26 2.18
CA PHE A 67 -1.44 8.92 1.62
C PHE A 67 -2.36 7.96 0.85
N LYS A 68 -2.15 6.64 0.93
CA LYS A 68 -2.94 5.63 0.18
C LYS A 68 -4.46 5.76 0.36
N GLU A 69 -4.92 6.12 1.56
CA GLU A 69 -6.34 6.34 1.87
C GLU A 69 -6.97 7.47 1.03
N HIS A 70 -6.15 8.41 0.56
CA HIS A 70 -6.60 9.56 -0.22
C HIS A 70 -6.25 9.48 -1.71
N LEU A 71 -5.45 8.49 -2.13
CA LEU A 71 -4.86 8.42 -3.46
C LEU A 71 -5.21 7.12 -4.21
N ARG A 72 -6.37 6.51 -3.92
CA ARG A 72 -6.81 5.24 -4.55
C ARG A 72 -6.71 5.34 -6.08
N THR A 73 -7.42 6.28 -6.69
CA THR A 73 -7.48 6.44 -8.16
C THR A 73 -6.08 6.62 -8.76
N GLU A 74 -5.27 7.49 -8.16
CA GLU A 74 -3.92 7.77 -8.63
C GLU A 74 -3.03 6.53 -8.53
N ILE A 75 -3.06 5.81 -7.41
CA ILE A 75 -2.30 4.56 -7.22
C ILE A 75 -2.67 3.54 -8.31
N GLY A 76 -3.95 3.37 -8.61
CA GLY A 76 -4.42 2.51 -9.69
C GLY A 76 -3.81 2.91 -11.03
N VAL A 77 -3.89 4.20 -11.39
CA VAL A 77 -3.30 4.73 -12.62
C VAL A 77 -1.78 4.51 -12.69
N PHE A 78 -1.04 4.69 -11.58
CA PHE A 78 0.39 4.46 -11.55
C PHE A 78 0.77 2.99 -11.77
N ILE A 79 0.13 2.10 -11.02
CA ILE A 79 0.41 0.67 -11.15
C ILE A 79 0.07 0.21 -12.57
N GLU A 80 -1.11 0.57 -13.06
CA GLU A 80 -1.60 0.10 -14.35
C GLU A 80 -0.86 0.72 -15.55
N GLN A 81 -0.77 2.05 -15.60
CA GLN A 81 -0.32 2.75 -16.80
C GLN A 81 1.19 2.96 -16.84
N ILE A 82 1.88 2.76 -15.72
CA ILE A 82 3.33 3.00 -15.64
C ILE A 82 4.05 1.73 -15.24
N PHE A 83 3.73 1.13 -14.09
CA PHE A 83 4.54 0.04 -13.56
C PHE A 83 4.38 -1.22 -14.39
N LEU A 84 3.14 -1.66 -14.60
CA LEU A 84 2.85 -2.81 -15.44
C LEU A 84 3.34 -2.57 -16.87
N ARG A 85 3.10 -1.38 -17.45
CA ARG A 85 3.59 -1.02 -18.79
C ARG A 85 5.12 -1.11 -18.92
N ILE A 86 5.88 -0.66 -17.93
CA ILE A 86 7.35 -0.76 -17.92
C ILE A 86 7.80 -2.22 -17.84
N LEU A 87 7.14 -3.04 -17.04
CA LEU A 87 7.47 -4.46 -16.91
C LEU A 87 7.06 -5.26 -18.17
N GLU A 88 5.95 -4.91 -18.79
CA GLU A 88 5.43 -5.56 -20.01
C GLU A 88 6.18 -5.15 -21.27
N SER A 89 6.69 -3.93 -21.37
CA SER A 89 7.34 -3.40 -22.57
C SER A 89 8.65 -4.10 -22.92
N GLY A 90 8.79 -4.49 -24.19
CA GLY A 90 10.06 -4.91 -24.81
C GLY A 90 11.16 -3.85 -24.76
N ASN A 91 10.79 -2.57 -24.84
CA ASN A 91 11.73 -1.46 -24.99
C ASN A 91 12.24 -0.87 -23.66
N SER A 92 11.70 -1.30 -22.53
CA SER A 92 12.11 -0.78 -21.23
C SER A 92 13.43 -1.39 -20.79
N THR A 93 14.38 -0.55 -20.38
CA THR A 93 15.71 -1.00 -19.96
C THR A 93 15.66 -1.81 -18.66
N TYR A 94 16.67 -2.65 -18.43
CA TYR A 94 16.85 -3.40 -17.18
C TYR A 94 16.70 -2.49 -15.94
N HIS A 95 17.33 -1.32 -15.93
CA HIS A 95 17.26 -0.41 -14.78
C HIS A 95 15.83 0.05 -14.46
N HIS A 96 15.01 0.35 -15.48
CA HIS A 96 13.61 0.73 -15.25
C HIS A 96 12.82 -0.44 -14.67
N LYS A 97 12.96 -1.64 -15.25
CA LYS A 97 12.27 -2.85 -14.78
C LYS A 97 12.67 -3.21 -13.36
N TYR A 98 13.96 -3.20 -13.05
CA TYR A 98 14.48 -3.51 -11.72
C TYR A 98 13.93 -2.54 -10.67
N ARG A 99 13.91 -1.24 -10.95
CA ARG A 99 13.35 -0.24 -10.03
C ARG A 99 11.85 -0.42 -9.79
N VAL A 100 11.07 -0.75 -10.81
CA VAL A 100 9.64 -1.05 -10.64
C VAL A 100 9.45 -2.31 -9.79
N LEU A 101 10.23 -3.36 -10.02
CA LEU A 101 10.19 -4.56 -9.17
C LEU A 101 10.56 -4.27 -7.72
N GLN A 102 11.52 -3.36 -7.45
CA GLN A 102 11.81 -2.93 -6.07
C GLN A 102 10.62 -2.24 -5.41
N VAL A 103 9.84 -1.45 -6.18
CA VAL A 103 8.60 -0.85 -5.68
C VAL A 103 7.58 -1.94 -5.36
N PHE A 104 7.31 -2.88 -6.26
CA PHE A 104 6.40 -3.99 -5.99
C PHE A 104 6.85 -4.84 -4.80
N TYR A 105 8.14 -5.18 -4.69
CA TYR A 105 8.68 -5.85 -3.52
C TYR A 105 8.35 -5.08 -2.23
N LYS A 106 8.53 -3.75 -2.23
CA LYS A 106 8.19 -2.91 -1.06
C LYS A 106 6.70 -2.94 -0.75
N LEU A 107 5.82 -2.90 -1.76
CA LEU A 107 4.37 -3.02 -1.54
C LEU A 107 4.00 -4.38 -0.93
N CYS A 108 4.65 -5.46 -1.38
CA CYS A 108 4.44 -6.80 -0.85
C CYS A 108 4.86 -6.96 0.62
N THR A 109 5.71 -6.06 1.16
CA THR A 109 6.06 -6.08 2.59
C THR A 109 4.92 -5.65 3.52
N ASP A 110 3.88 -5.00 3.00
CA ASP A 110 2.74 -4.51 3.77
C ASP A 110 1.44 -5.16 3.31
N ALA A 111 0.92 -6.07 4.15
CA ALA A 111 -0.33 -6.77 3.89
C ALA A 111 -1.54 -5.82 3.78
N SER A 112 -1.56 -4.71 4.54
CA SER A 112 -2.66 -3.74 4.47
C SER A 112 -2.72 -3.09 3.10
N THR A 113 -1.58 -2.67 2.56
CA THR A 113 -1.51 -2.14 1.19
C THR A 113 -1.91 -3.19 0.15
N ALA A 114 -1.49 -4.45 0.28
CA ALA A 114 -1.88 -5.51 -0.63
C ALA A 114 -3.39 -5.80 -0.63
N LEU A 115 -4.00 -5.89 0.55
CA LEU A 115 -5.43 -6.11 0.71
C LEU A 115 -6.24 -4.92 0.19
N GLU A 116 -5.79 -3.70 0.43
CA GLU A 116 -6.42 -2.51 -0.14
C GLU A 116 -6.38 -2.53 -1.66
N LEU A 117 -5.27 -2.92 -2.30
CA LEU A 117 -5.22 -3.05 -3.76
C LEU A 117 -6.24 -4.07 -4.26
N PHE A 118 -6.34 -5.23 -3.61
CA PHE A 118 -7.32 -6.25 -3.96
C PHE A 118 -8.76 -5.74 -3.82
N LEU A 119 -9.11 -5.19 -2.66
CA LEU A 119 -10.47 -4.68 -2.38
C LEU A 119 -10.86 -3.52 -3.30
N ASN A 120 -9.91 -2.63 -3.60
CA ASN A 120 -10.18 -1.42 -4.37
C ASN A 120 -10.20 -1.63 -5.89
N PHE A 121 -9.65 -2.71 -6.42
CA PHE A 121 -9.50 -2.86 -7.86
C PHE A 121 -9.98 -4.21 -8.41
N ASP A 122 -9.92 -5.27 -7.61
CA ASP A 122 -10.31 -6.61 -8.06
C ASP A 122 -11.70 -7.02 -7.53
N CYS A 123 -12.16 -6.41 -6.43
CA CYS A 123 -13.50 -6.66 -5.87
C CYS A 123 -14.57 -5.67 -6.37
N ASP A 124 -14.19 -4.70 -7.20
CA ASP A 124 -15.10 -3.72 -7.78
C ASP A 124 -15.30 -4.04 -9.27
N VAL A 125 -16.56 -4.18 -9.70
CA VAL A 125 -16.92 -4.63 -11.05
C VAL A 125 -16.60 -3.60 -12.13
N ASP A 126 -16.51 -2.32 -11.76
CA ASP A 126 -16.23 -1.21 -12.67
C ASP A 126 -14.73 -0.90 -12.76
N GLU A 127 -13.92 -1.49 -11.87
CA GLU A 127 -12.47 -1.33 -11.85
C GLU A 127 -11.77 -2.44 -12.64
N LYS A 128 -10.47 -2.24 -12.86
CA LYS A 128 -9.63 -3.24 -13.51
C LYS A 128 -8.97 -4.08 -12.43
N ASN A 129 -8.84 -5.39 -12.65
CA ASN A 129 -8.14 -6.31 -11.73
C ASN A 129 -6.63 -6.02 -11.61
N ILE A 130 -6.26 -4.89 -11.01
CA ILE A 130 -4.89 -4.39 -10.93
C ILE A 130 -4.05 -5.30 -10.04
N PHE A 131 -4.61 -5.81 -8.94
CA PHE A 131 -3.88 -6.69 -8.05
C PHE A 131 -3.59 -8.03 -8.73
N GLU A 132 -4.58 -8.68 -9.34
CA GLU A 132 -4.41 -9.88 -10.17
C GLU A 132 -3.33 -9.68 -11.24
N ARG A 133 -3.39 -8.59 -12.00
CA ARG A 133 -2.40 -8.29 -13.05
C ARG A 133 -1.00 -8.07 -12.49
N MET A 134 -0.87 -7.48 -11.30
CA MET A 134 0.42 -7.36 -10.61
C MET A 134 0.99 -8.75 -10.28
N ILE A 135 0.16 -9.65 -9.72
CA ILE A 135 0.59 -11.02 -9.37
C ILE A 135 0.95 -11.83 -10.61
N ASP A 136 0.14 -11.76 -11.68
CA ASP A 136 0.42 -12.41 -12.95
C ASP A 136 1.73 -11.91 -13.57
N CYS A 137 1.95 -10.59 -13.56
CA CYS A 137 3.19 -10.01 -14.08
C CYS A 137 4.42 -10.48 -13.27
N LEU A 138 4.36 -10.46 -11.94
CA LEU A 138 5.44 -10.95 -11.08
C LEU A 138 5.70 -12.45 -11.34
N SER A 139 4.65 -13.25 -11.46
CA SER A 139 4.73 -14.69 -11.71
C SER A 139 5.41 -15.01 -13.04
N LYS A 140 5.03 -14.30 -14.12
CA LYS A 140 5.67 -14.44 -15.44
C LYS A 140 7.14 -14.06 -15.40
N ILE A 141 7.50 -12.98 -14.69
CA ILE A 141 8.90 -12.56 -14.55
C ILE A 141 9.71 -13.62 -13.79
N ALA A 142 9.18 -14.13 -12.68
CA ALA A 142 9.79 -15.22 -11.92
C ALA A 142 10.02 -16.49 -12.76
N GLN A 143 9.13 -16.78 -13.71
CA GLN A 143 9.24 -17.90 -14.66
C GLN A 143 10.14 -17.62 -15.87
N GLY A 144 10.72 -16.42 -15.97
CA GLY A 144 11.65 -16.07 -17.04
C GLY A 144 11.04 -15.44 -18.28
N LYS A 145 10.03 -14.59 -18.09
CA LYS A 145 9.46 -13.71 -19.14
C LYS A 145 10.52 -13.06 -20.04
N TYR A 146 11.64 -12.63 -19.47
CA TYR A 146 12.67 -11.88 -20.18
C TYR A 146 13.72 -12.74 -20.90
N THR A 147 13.54 -14.06 -20.95
CA THR A 147 14.37 -14.97 -21.77
C THR A 147 13.99 -14.97 -23.25
N SER A 148 12.84 -14.37 -23.60
CA SER A 148 12.35 -14.31 -24.97
C SER A 148 13.25 -13.45 -25.87
N VAL A 149 13.19 -13.71 -27.18
CA VAL A 149 13.97 -13.00 -28.20
C VAL A 149 13.70 -11.49 -28.19
N GLU A 150 12.48 -11.06 -27.81
CA GLU A 150 12.11 -9.64 -27.68
C GLU A 150 13.01 -8.88 -26.69
N HIS A 151 13.49 -9.55 -25.64
CA HIS A 151 14.24 -8.93 -24.56
C HIS A 151 15.76 -9.17 -24.64
N ALA A 152 16.21 -10.07 -25.51
CA ALA A 152 17.60 -10.53 -25.60
C ALA A 152 18.63 -9.41 -25.85
N ASN A 153 18.24 -8.35 -26.55
CA ASN A 153 19.12 -7.22 -26.87
C ASN A 153 19.21 -6.17 -25.73
N ILE A 154 18.30 -6.22 -24.76
CA ILE A 154 18.14 -5.16 -23.74
C ILE A 154 18.45 -5.69 -22.34
N ILE A 155 18.23 -6.99 -22.10
CA ILE A 155 18.41 -7.65 -20.80
C ILE A 155 19.42 -8.77 -20.96
N GLN A 156 20.54 -8.66 -20.25
CA GLN A 156 21.58 -9.69 -20.23
C GLN A 156 21.16 -10.90 -19.38
N PRO A 157 21.72 -12.10 -19.59
CA PRO A 157 21.36 -13.28 -18.80
C PRO A 157 21.50 -13.11 -17.27
N HIS A 158 22.54 -12.42 -16.80
CA HIS A 158 22.72 -12.14 -15.38
C HIS A 158 21.64 -11.18 -14.84
N GLN A 159 21.27 -10.16 -15.62
CA GLN A 159 20.21 -9.20 -15.29
C GLN A 159 18.84 -9.90 -15.23
N GLU A 160 18.61 -10.83 -16.15
CA GLU A 160 17.41 -11.66 -16.18
C GLU A 160 17.27 -12.46 -14.88
N GLN A 161 18.36 -13.10 -14.43
CA GLN A 161 18.39 -13.84 -13.18
C GLN A 161 18.10 -12.96 -11.96
N GLU A 162 18.65 -11.73 -11.91
CA GLU A 162 18.34 -10.78 -10.83
C GLU A 162 16.86 -10.37 -10.82
N LEU A 163 16.26 -10.13 -11.99
CA LEU A 163 14.84 -9.79 -12.10
C LEU A 163 13.95 -10.96 -11.65
N LYS A 164 14.30 -12.20 -12.00
CA LYS A 164 13.61 -13.41 -11.52
C LYS A 164 13.63 -13.51 -10.00
N ILE A 165 14.82 -13.38 -9.40
CA ILE A 165 15.00 -13.49 -7.95
C ILE A 165 14.17 -12.42 -7.24
N LEU A 166 14.22 -11.17 -7.71
CA LEU A 166 13.46 -10.08 -7.09
C LEU A 166 11.94 -10.28 -7.23
N ALA A 167 11.45 -10.77 -8.37
CA ALA A 167 10.04 -11.08 -8.54
C ALA A 167 9.57 -12.24 -7.63
N LEU A 168 10.38 -13.30 -7.51
CA LEU A 168 10.13 -14.39 -6.56
C LEU A 168 10.10 -13.89 -5.12
N GLN A 169 11.08 -13.05 -4.74
CA GLN A 169 11.12 -12.44 -3.41
C GLN A 169 9.86 -11.62 -3.14
N ALA A 170 9.38 -10.82 -4.09
CA ALA A 170 8.14 -10.06 -3.94
C ALA A 170 6.93 -10.96 -3.67
N LEU A 171 6.78 -12.05 -4.44
CA LEU A 171 5.69 -13.02 -4.27
C LEU A 171 5.75 -13.73 -2.91
N VAL A 172 6.94 -14.19 -2.50
CA VAL A 172 7.14 -14.85 -1.20
C VAL A 172 6.88 -13.87 -0.06
N THR A 173 7.38 -12.64 -0.15
CA THR A 173 7.17 -11.59 0.85
C THR A 173 5.69 -11.22 0.96
N LEU A 174 4.95 -11.18 -0.15
CA LEU A 174 3.51 -10.96 -0.14
C LEU A 174 2.77 -12.06 0.62
N MET A 175 3.06 -13.33 0.30
CA MET A 175 2.45 -14.45 1.03
C MET A 175 2.78 -14.41 2.51
N GLY A 176 4.05 -14.14 2.86
CA GLY A 176 4.49 -14.00 4.24
C GLY A 176 3.76 -12.87 4.97
N SER A 177 3.66 -11.68 4.38
CA SER A 177 3.01 -10.54 5.01
C SER A 177 1.52 -10.78 5.23
N ILE A 178 0.82 -11.40 4.28
CA ILE A 178 -0.60 -11.76 4.42
C ILE A 178 -0.80 -12.81 5.52
N VAL A 179 0.05 -13.83 5.59
CA VAL A 179 -0.03 -14.86 6.64
C VAL A 179 0.20 -14.24 8.03
N ASP A 180 1.21 -13.38 8.16
CA ASP A 180 1.50 -12.69 9.41
C ASP A 180 0.35 -11.77 9.83
N TRP A 181 -0.25 -11.06 8.88
CA TRP A 181 -1.43 -10.24 9.11
C TRP A 181 -2.64 -11.07 9.59
N ALA A 182 -2.92 -12.20 8.93
CA ALA A 182 -4.05 -13.07 9.29
C ALA A 182 -3.90 -13.69 10.68
N ARG A 183 -2.67 -14.04 11.08
CA ARG A 183 -2.36 -14.53 12.43
C ARG A 183 -2.66 -13.47 13.49
N ARG A 184 -2.18 -12.23 13.28
CA ARG A 184 -2.43 -11.10 14.18
C ARG A 184 -3.92 -10.82 14.35
N MET A 185 -4.68 -10.80 13.25
CA MET A 185 -6.13 -10.61 13.30
C MET A 185 -6.85 -11.70 14.12
N THR A 186 -6.35 -12.93 14.08
CA THR A 186 -6.92 -14.04 14.87
C THR A 186 -6.59 -13.91 16.36
N GLU A 187 -5.37 -13.47 16.68
CA GLU A 187 -4.92 -13.21 18.06
C GLU A 187 -5.66 -12.02 18.68
N ASP A 188 -5.79 -10.91 17.96
CA ASP A 188 -6.53 -9.72 18.41
C ASP A 188 -7.99 -10.07 18.72
N ASN A 189 -8.65 -10.81 17.81
CA ASN A 189 -10.05 -11.21 17.99
C ASN A 189 -10.24 -12.20 19.16
N ARG A 190 -9.25 -13.03 19.48
CA ARG A 190 -9.26 -13.87 20.69
C ARG A 190 -9.12 -13.02 21.95
N THR A 191 -8.25 -12.02 21.92
CA THR A 191 -7.98 -11.15 23.06
C THR A 191 -9.20 -10.26 23.37
N SER A 192 -9.85 -9.70 22.34
CA SER A 192 -11.11 -8.95 22.48
C SER A 192 -12.24 -9.79 23.08
N LYS A 193 -12.39 -11.06 22.66
CA LYS A 193 -13.41 -11.96 23.22
C LYS A 193 -13.18 -12.32 24.68
N ILE A 194 -11.93 -12.41 25.14
CA ILE A 194 -11.60 -12.67 26.54
C ILE A 194 -11.94 -11.46 27.42
N LEU A 195 -11.68 -10.24 26.93
CA LEU A 195 -12.01 -9.01 27.63
C LEU A 195 -13.53 -8.79 27.72
N ASP A 196 -14.28 -9.05 26.64
CA ASP A 196 -15.75 -8.95 26.66
C ASP A 196 -16.40 -10.00 27.57
N GLY A 197 -15.82 -11.21 27.67
CA GLY A 197 -16.29 -12.27 28.56
C GLY A 197 -16.13 -11.97 30.05
N HIS A 198 -15.11 -11.19 30.44
CA HIS A 198 -14.89 -10.80 31.84
C HIS A 198 -15.81 -9.65 32.31
N VAL A 199 -16.39 -8.87 31.41
CA VAL A 199 -17.29 -7.75 31.76
C VAL A 199 -18.70 -8.26 32.15
N GLN A 200 -19.10 -9.47 31.72
CA GLN A 200 -20.41 -10.03 32.04
C GLN A 200 -20.51 -10.71 33.43
N GLU A 201 -19.39 -11.04 34.09
CA GLU A 201 -19.41 -11.68 35.43
C GLU A 201 -19.37 -10.69 36.61
N SER A 202 -19.38 -9.37 36.35
CA SER A 202 -19.28 -8.35 37.40
C SER A 202 -20.52 -7.45 37.49
N ARG A 203 -21.72 -8.02 37.68
CA ARG A 203 -22.88 -7.28 38.21
C ARG A 203 -23.10 -7.69 39.67
N PRO A 204 -22.99 -6.79 40.65
CA PRO A 204 -23.41 -7.11 42.01
C PRO A 204 -24.94 -7.12 42.06
N ASP A 205 -25.51 -8.24 42.48
CA ASP A 205 -26.92 -8.34 42.86
C ASP A 205 -27.17 -7.42 44.07
N ALA A 206 -27.87 -6.32 43.85
CA ALA A 206 -28.41 -5.48 44.90
C ALA A 206 -29.90 -5.32 44.65
N GLU A 207 -30.73 -6.07 45.38
CA GLU A 207 -32.12 -5.73 45.71
C GLU A 207 -32.70 -6.74 46.72
N SER A 208 -32.84 -6.31 47.97
CA SER A 208 -34.00 -6.68 48.79
C SER A 208 -34.30 -5.53 49.77
N ASP A 209 -35.01 -4.51 49.26
CA ASP A 209 -35.73 -3.58 50.12
C ASP A 209 -36.99 -4.30 50.64
N GLY A 210 -37.08 -4.43 51.97
CA GLY A 210 -38.26 -4.91 52.69
C GLY A 210 -38.74 -3.82 53.64
N GLU A 211 -39.68 -3.02 53.14
CA GLU A 211 -40.78 -2.29 53.79
C GLU A 211 -40.56 -1.66 55.19
N GLU A 212 -40.63 -0.32 55.20
CA GLU A 212 -41.01 0.52 56.34
C GLU A 212 -42.42 0.16 56.84
N ASP A 213 -42.57 -0.03 58.16
CA ASP A 213 -43.85 0.18 58.82
C ASP A 213 -43.62 0.81 60.21
N THR A 214 -43.93 2.10 60.33
CA THR A 214 -44.17 2.75 61.62
C THR A 214 -45.42 3.61 61.52
N PRO A 215 -46.40 3.40 62.41
CA PRO A 215 -47.35 4.44 62.75
C PRO A 215 -47.18 4.88 64.21
N SER A 216 -46.94 6.19 64.32
CA SER A 216 -47.24 7.12 65.40
C SER A 216 -48.18 6.66 66.54
N GLU A 217 -47.73 6.85 67.78
CA GLU A 217 -48.57 7.01 68.98
C GLU A 217 -49.53 8.22 68.86
N PRO A 218 -50.69 8.17 69.54
CA PRO A 218 -50.83 9.05 70.71
C PRO A 218 -51.64 8.49 71.90
N ALA A 219 -51.22 8.94 73.09
CA ALA A 219 -51.99 9.26 74.31
C ALA A 219 -52.89 8.20 74.99
N SER A 220 -52.47 7.73 76.17
CA SER A 220 -53.12 7.98 77.49
C SER A 220 -52.21 7.52 78.63
#